data_AF-A0A1G8B8R4-F1
#
_entry.id   AF-A0A1G8B8R4-F1
#
_cell.length_a   1.000
_cell.length_b   1.000
_cell.length_c   1.000
_cell.angle_alpha   90.00
_cell.angle_beta   90.00
_cell.angle_gamma   90.00
#
_symmetry.space_group_name_H-M   'P 1'
#
loop_
_entity.id
_entity.type
_entity.pdbx_description
1 polymer ?
#
loop_
_entity_poly.entity_id
_entity_poly.type
_entity_poly.pdbx_seq_one_letter_code
_entity_poly.pdbx_strand_id
1 'polypeptide(L)'
;MRPALDAAPPSPDDARSTGDFDEELHAHLVDGIIAVYREENVGLPPRDLGRLAARIHADLVAAYDDPDDRKVALKLALQHLRRDLRAAPTDGQSKRRA
;
A
#
# COMPACT_ATOMS: atom_id res chain seq x y z
N MET A 1 -52.11 16.04 12.31
CA MET A 1 -50.87 16.32 13.07
C MET A 1 -49.83 15.28 12.62
N ARG A 2 -48.83 15.66 11.80
CA ARG A 2 -47.73 14.76 11.40
C ARG A 2 -46.51 15.14 12.21
N PRO A 3 -45.81 14.21 12.90
CA PRO A 3 -44.53 14.54 13.48
C PRO A 3 -43.51 14.67 12.35
N ALA A 4 -42.82 15.79 12.29
CA ALA A 4 -41.62 15.94 11.49
C ALA A 4 -40.53 15.08 12.14
N LEU A 5 -39.99 14.11 11.40
CA LEU A 5 -38.76 13.43 11.76
C LEU A 5 -37.63 14.48 11.72
N ASP A 6 -37.26 14.95 12.90
CA ASP A 6 -36.06 15.75 13.12
C ASP A 6 -34.85 14.82 12.99
N ALA A 7 -34.48 14.53 11.73
CA ALA A 7 -33.22 13.87 11.45
C ALA A 7 -32.12 14.92 11.67
N ALA A 8 -31.47 14.82 12.84
CA ALA A 8 -30.28 15.62 13.14
C ALA A 8 -29.27 15.52 11.99
N PRO A 9 -28.61 16.63 11.60
CA PRO A 9 -27.56 16.57 10.59
C PRO A 9 -26.46 15.62 11.09
N PRO A 10 -25.89 14.75 10.22
CA PRO A 10 -24.81 13.88 10.63
C PRO A 10 -23.65 14.72 11.18
N SER A 11 -23.17 14.33 12.36
CA SER A 11 -22.07 15.02 13.04
C SER A 11 -20.81 15.00 12.16
N PRO A 12 -20.02 16.09 12.10
CA PRO A 12 -18.80 16.14 11.29
C PRO A 12 -17.70 15.17 11.74
N ASP A 13 -17.86 14.51 12.90
CA ASP A 13 -16.94 13.48 13.38
C ASP A 13 -17.10 12.14 12.67
N ASP A 14 -18.28 11.82 12.10
CA ASP A 14 -18.47 10.60 11.31
C ASP A 14 -17.72 10.65 9.97
N ALA A 15 -17.38 11.85 9.49
CA ALA A 15 -16.58 12.03 8.27
C ALA A 15 -15.09 11.69 8.46
N ARG A 16 -14.64 11.49 9.70
CA ARG A 16 -13.27 11.05 10.04
C ARG A 16 -13.27 9.65 10.65
N SER A 17 -14.10 8.74 10.15
CA SER A 17 -13.75 7.32 10.20
C SER A 17 -12.41 7.15 9.49
N THR A 18 -11.34 7.34 10.25
CA THR A 18 -10.01 6.86 9.95
C THR A 18 -10.21 5.36 9.95
N GLY A 19 -10.58 4.82 8.78
CA GLY A 19 -10.74 3.38 8.61
C GLY A 19 -9.48 2.74 9.16
N ASP A 20 -9.65 1.79 10.09
CA ASP A 20 -8.59 1.19 10.89
C ASP A 20 -7.38 0.92 10.00
N PHE A 21 -6.36 1.78 10.14
CA PHE A 21 -5.16 1.67 9.34
C PHE A 21 -4.40 0.45 9.88
N ASP A 22 -4.28 -0.58 9.05
CA ASP A 22 -3.58 -1.80 9.41
C ASP A 22 -2.06 -1.54 9.41
N GLU A 23 -1.57 -1.04 10.53
CA GLU A 23 -0.15 -0.72 10.75
C GLU A 23 0.76 -1.94 10.54
N GLU A 24 0.29 -3.13 10.91
CA GLU A 24 1.04 -4.37 10.78
C GLU A 24 1.18 -4.76 9.31
N LEU A 25 0.09 -4.74 8.54
CA LEU A 25 0.13 -4.98 7.10
C LEU A 25 1.06 -3.98 6.41
N HIS A 26 1.00 -2.71 6.79
CA HIS A 26 1.85 -1.67 6.23
C HIS A 26 3.34 -1.90 6.52
N ALA A 27 3.70 -2.25 7.75
CA ALA A 27 5.08 -2.56 8.12
C ALA A 27 5.62 -3.75 7.32
N HIS A 28 4.85 -4.84 7.23
CA HIS A 28 5.22 -6.03 6.46
C HIS A 28 5.39 -5.72 4.97
N LEU A 29 4.54 -4.86 4.41
CA LEU A 29 4.65 -4.41 3.03
C LEU A 29 5.96 -3.64 2.80
N VAL A 30 6.28 -2.68 3.66
CA VAL A 30 7.51 -1.87 3.54
C VAL A 30 8.75 -2.75 3.62
N ASP A 31 8.83 -3.63 4.62
CA ASP A 31 9.94 -4.57 4.78
C ASP A 31 10.07 -5.51 3.58
N GLY A 32 8.95 -6.02 3.07
CA GLY A 32 8.90 -6.86 1.89
C GLY A 32 9.41 -6.17 0.63
N ILE A 33 9.03 -4.91 0.40
CA ILE A 33 9.52 -4.13 -0.74
C ILE A 33 11.04 -3.93 -0.63
N ILE A 34 11.54 -3.52 0.54
CA ILE A 34 12.97 -3.31 0.78
C ILE A 34 13.76 -4.61 0.50
N ALA A 35 13.26 -5.75 1.01
CA ALA A 35 13.88 -7.04 0.79
C ALA A 35 13.95 -7.39 -0.70
N VAL A 36 12.85 -7.24 -1.43
CA VAL A 36 12.79 -7.52 -2.88
C VAL A 36 13.80 -6.67 -3.65
N TYR A 37 13.83 -5.35 -3.44
CA TYR A 37 14.77 -4.48 -4.15
C TYR A 37 16.23 -4.77 -3.80
N ARG A 38 16.51 -5.09 -2.52
CA ARG A 38 17.85 -5.47 -2.06
C ARG A 38 18.30 -6.78 -2.69
N GLU A 39 17.44 -7.80 -2.74
CA GLU A 39 17.73 -9.11 -3.34
C GLU A 39 18.02 -9.01 -4.84
N GLU A 40 17.31 -8.12 -5.55
CA GLU A 40 17.54 -7.88 -6.98
C GLU A 40 18.68 -6.87 -7.23
N ASN A 41 19.37 -6.41 -6.19
CA ASN A 41 20.47 -5.43 -6.23
C ASN A 41 20.09 -4.12 -6.97
N VAL A 42 18.83 -3.69 -6.81
CA VAL A 42 18.28 -2.46 -7.38
C VAL A 42 18.14 -1.40 -6.28
N GLY A 43 18.61 -0.19 -6.55
CA GLY A 43 18.43 0.93 -5.63
C GLY A 43 16.99 1.43 -5.63
N LEU A 44 16.41 1.60 -4.43
CA LEU A 44 15.09 2.21 -4.24
C LEU A 44 15.21 3.48 -3.40
N PRO A 45 15.01 4.68 -3.99
CA PRO A 45 14.99 5.91 -3.23
C PRO A 45 13.89 5.90 -2.16
N PRO A 46 14.11 6.44 -0.94
CA PRO A 46 13.12 6.41 0.14
C PRO A 46 11.76 7.02 -0.22
N ARG A 47 11.76 8.06 -1.04
CA ARG A 47 10.52 8.69 -1.54
C ARG A 47 9.72 7.76 -2.45
N ASP A 48 10.42 6.95 -3.24
CA ASP A 48 9.79 6.00 -4.16
C ASP A 48 9.31 4.76 -3.41
N LEU A 49 10.03 4.32 -2.38
CA LEU A 49 9.55 3.33 -1.41
C LEU A 49 8.20 3.74 -0.82
N GLY A 50 8.11 4.95 -0.26
CA GLY A 50 6.86 5.45 0.33
C GLY A 50 5.70 5.50 -0.67
N ARG A 51 5.97 5.92 -1.91
CA ARG A 51 4.95 5.95 -2.99
C ARG A 51 4.49 4.55 -3.38
N LEU A 52 5.42 3.62 -3.54
CA LEU A 52 5.12 2.24 -3.91
C LEU A 52 4.34 1.54 -2.80
N ALA A 53 4.77 1.68 -1.54
CA ALA A 53 4.07 1.13 -0.39
C ALA A 53 2.64 1.67 -0.27
N ALA A 54 2.45 2.99 -0.39
CA ALA A 54 1.11 3.59 -0.36
C ALA A 54 0.19 3.03 -1.47
N ARG A 55 0.73 2.86 -2.69
CA ARG A 55 -0.02 2.31 -3.81
C ARG A 55 -0.43 0.85 -3.58
N ILE A 56 0.53 -0.02 -3.25
CA ILE A 56 0.24 -1.44 -3.02
C ILE A 56 -0.72 -1.61 -1.84
N HIS A 57 -0.55 -0.84 -0.76
CA HIS A 57 -1.47 -0.89 0.38
C HIS A 57 -2.90 -0.49 -0.02
N ALA A 58 -3.06 0.61 -0.77
CA ALA A 58 -4.36 1.04 -1.26
C ALA A 58 -5.01 -0.01 -2.17
N ASP A 59 -4.24 -0.63 -3.06
CA ASP A 59 -4.71 -1.71 -3.95
C ASP A 59 -5.17 -2.94 -3.13
N LEU A 60 -4.43 -3.33 -2.09
CA LEU A 60 -4.80 -4.45 -1.20
C LEU A 60 -6.07 -4.16 -0.40
N VAL A 61 -6.19 -2.98 0.19
CA VAL A 61 -7.38 -2.60 0.97
C VAL A 61 -8.61 -2.47 0.08
N ALA A 62 -8.45 -1.97 -1.16
CA ALA A 62 -9.56 -1.85 -2.11
C ALA A 62 -10.02 -3.19 -2.69
N ALA A 63 -9.12 -4.17 -2.81
CA ALA A 63 -9.42 -5.47 -3.43
C ALA A 63 -9.88 -6.55 -2.44
N TYR A 64 -9.55 -6.42 -1.15
CA TYR A 64 -9.81 -7.44 -0.15
C TYR A 64 -10.40 -6.82 1.13
N ASP A 65 -11.57 -7.31 1.55
CA ASP A 65 -12.24 -6.87 2.78
C ASP A 65 -11.65 -7.55 4.03
N ASP A 66 -11.20 -8.81 3.89
CA ASP A 66 -10.65 -9.60 4.99
C ASP A 66 -9.15 -9.31 5.20
N PRO A 67 -8.72 -8.99 6.44
CA PRO A 67 -7.31 -8.74 6.76
C PRO A 67 -6.36 -9.92 6.47
N ASP A 68 -6.81 -11.17 6.64
CA ASP A 68 -5.99 -12.35 6.36
C ASP A 68 -5.83 -12.57 4.84
N ASP A 69 -6.87 -12.27 4.05
CA ASP A 69 -6.78 -12.27 2.59
C ASP A 69 -5.77 -11.22 2.09
N ARG A 70 -5.74 -10.04 2.72
CA ARG A 70 -4.73 -8.99 2.41
C ARG A 70 -3.31 -9.49 2.65
N LYS A 71 -3.06 -10.24 3.72
CA LYS A 71 -1.73 -10.83 4.02
C LYS A 71 -1.33 -11.86 2.96
N VAL A 72 -2.27 -12.67 2.47
CA VAL A 72 -2.01 -13.62 1.37
C VAL A 72 -1.73 -12.87 0.07
N ALA A 73 -2.55 -11.89 -0.27
CA ALA A 73 -2.41 -11.07 -1.45
C ALA A 73 -1.11 -10.25 -1.46
N LEU A 74 -0.65 -9.77 -0.29
CA LEU A 74 0.65 -9.11 -0.14
C LEU A 74 1.80 -9.99 -0.63
N LYS A 75 1.81 -11.28 -0.27
CA LYS A 75 2.86 -12.22 -0.72
C LYS A 75 2.90 -12.33 -2.23
N LEU A 76 1.73 -12.39 -2.88
CA LEU A 76 1.61 -12.42 -4.34
C LEU A 76 2.08 -11.10 -4.97
N ALA A 77 1.70 -9.95 -4.40
CA ALA A 77 2.14 -8.64 -4.86
C ALA A 77 3.67 -8.50 -4.84
N LEU A 78 4.33 -8.97 -3.76
CA LEU A 78 5.79 -8.98 -3.67
C LEU A 78 6.46 -9.93 -4.66
N GLN A 79 5.84 -11.09 -4.94
CA GLN A 79 6.32 -12.00 -5.98
C GLN A 79 6.23 -11.39 -7.38
N HIS A 80 5.13 -10.69 -7.68
CA HIS A 80 4.98 -9.96 -8.94
C HIS A 80 6.00 -8.82 -9.05
N LEU A 81 6.17 -8.03 -7.99
CA LEU A 81 7.20 -6.98 -7.95
C LEU A 81 8.59 -7.53 -8.27
N ARG A 82 8.97 -8.66 -7.66
CA ARG A 82 10.26 -9.32 -7.95
C ARG A 82 10.36 -9.74 -9.42
N ARG A 83 9.30 -10.31 -9.97
CA ARG A 83 9.24 -10.70 -11.39
C ARG A 83 9.39 -9.49 -12.32
N ASP A 84 8.73 -8.38 -12.00
CA ASP A 84 8.77 -7.16 -12.79
C ASP A 84 10.16 -6.54 -12.79
N LEU A 85 10.85 -6.51 -11.63
CA LEU A 85 12.24 -6.05 -11.54
C LEU A 85 13.19 -6.89 -12.40
N ARG A 86 12.98 -8.21 -12.46
CA ARG A 86 13.79 -9.11 -13.31
C ARG A 86 13.49 -8.98 -14.80
N ALA A 87 12.25 -8.64 -15.14
CA ALA A 87 11.82 -8.45 -16.52
C ALA A 87 12.17 -7.05 -17.07
N ALA A 88 12.40 -6.08 -16.19
CA ALA A 88 12.80 -4.73 -16.57
C ALA A 88 14.17 -4.78 -17.27
N PRO A 89 14.31 -4.23 -18.49
CA PRO A 89 15.62 -4.11 -19.11
C PRO A 89 16.52 -3.25 -18.21
N THR A 90 17.73 -3.74 -17.95
CA THR A 90 18.77 -3.08 -17.16
C THR A 90 19.36 -1.88 -17.89
N ASP A 91 18.53 -0.91 -18.27
CA ASP A 91 19.02 0.37 -18.74
C ASP A 91 19.54 1.15 -17.53
N GLY A 92 20.87 1.13 -17.40
CA GLY A 92 21.62 1.62 -16.25
C GLY A 92 21.38 3.10 -15.93
N GLN A 93 20.38 3.36 -15.08
CA GLN A 93 20.16 4.67 -14.47
C GLN A 93 20.13 4.60 -12.94
N SER A 94 21.22 4.11 -12.38
CA SER A 94 21.74 4.64 -11.11
C SER A 94 22.90 5.58 -11.42
N LYS A 95 22.66 6.59 -12.29
CA LYS A 95 23.54 7.75 -12.35
C LYS A 95 23.33 8.53 -11.06
N ARG A 96 24.24 8.25 -10.11
CA ARG A 96 24.65 9.10 -9.00
C ARG A 96 24.39 10.57 -9.34
N ARG A 97 23.30 11.13 -8.81
CA ARG A 97 23.16 12.59 -8.78
C ARG A 97 24.19 13.09 -7.77
N ALA A 98 25.15 13.82 -8.30
CA ALA A 98 26.21 14.53 -7.59
C ALA A 98 25.63 15.55 -6.60
#